data_AF-A0A2T6LHS9-F1
#
_entry.id   AF-A0A2T6LHS9-F1
#
_cell.length_a   1.000
_cell.length_b   1.000
_cell.length_c   1.000
_cell.angle_alpha   90.00
_cell.angle_beta   90.00
_cell.angle_gamma   90.00
#
_symmetry.space_group_name_H-M   'P 1'
#
loop_
_entity.id
_entity.type
_entity.pdbx_description
1 polymer ?
#
loop_
_entity_poly.entity_id
_entity_poly.type
_entity_poly.pdbx_seq_one_letter_code
_entity_poly.pdbx_strand_id
1 'polypeptide(L)'
;MSVVSSLERPYGVHEPQDANYGHPNAMRERVAGGEIPAVRVEDELKIRESDLPLLAEPAHPPRTGAMARRDLQALAARMVADWPRVPEAGKIEIGRLLSVT
;
A
#
# COMPACT_ATOMS: atom_id res chain seq x y z
N MET A 1 -34.49 21.82 -23.49
CA MET A 1 -33.02 21.72 -23.60
C MET A 1 -32.63 20.35 -23.07
N SER A 2 -32.42 19.37 -23.95
CA SER A 2 -31.92 18.04 -23.54
C SER A 2 -30.45 18.16 -23.19
N VAL A 3 -30.14 18.03 -21.91
CA VAL A 3 -28.77 17.86 -21.42
C VAL A 3 -28.35 16.47 -21.87
N VAL A 4 -27.49 16.40 -22.89
CA VAL A 4 -26.84 15.16 -23.29
C VAL A 4 -26.03 14.71 -22.09
N SER A 5 -26.54 13.69 -21.40
CA SER A 5 -25.87 12.96 -20.34
C SER A 5 -24.55 12.45 -20.91
N SER A 6 -23.46 13.14 -20.62
CA SER A 6 -22.12 12.63 -20.87
C SER A 6 -22.04 11.30 -20.13
N LEU A 7 -21.86 10.20 -20.87
CA LEU A 7 -21.74 8.86 -20.31
C LEU A 7 -20.41 8.78 -19.56
N GLU A 8 -20.38 9.30 -18.34
CA GLU A 8 -19.24 9.16 -17.44
C GLU A 8 -18.95 7.68 -17.26
N ARG A 9 -17.71 7.27 -17.51
CA ARG A 9 -17.30 5.88 -17.35
C ARG A 9 -17.32 5.54 -15.86
N PRO A 10 -18.14 4.58 -15.40
CA PRO A 10 -18.11 4.15 -14.02
C PRO A 10 -16.89 3.23 -13.84
N TYR A 11 -16.01 3.56 -12.89
CA TYR A 11 -14.88 2.71 -12.53
C TYR A 11 -15.33 1.68 -11.50
N GLY A 12 -15.04 0.41 -11.76
CA GLY A 12 -15.21 -0.63 -10.75
C GLY A 12 -14.19 -0.43 -9.63
N VAL A 13 -14.54 -0.69 -8.37
CA VAL A 13 -13.65 -0.46 -7.20
C VAL A 13 -12.27 -1.14 -7.28
N HIS A 14 -12.08 -2.08 -8.21
CA HIS A 14 -10.80 -2.74 -8.48
C HIS A 14 -9.91 -2.03 -9.54
N GLU A 15 -10.49 -1.23 -10.44
CA GLU A 15 -9.77 -0.46 -11.47
C GLU A 15 -8.96 0.76 -10.96
N PRO A 16 -9.28 1.41 -9.82
CA PRO A 16 -8.49 2.51 -9.27
C PRO A 16 -7.07 2.11 -8.89
N GLN A 17 -6.78 0.81 -8.75
CA GLN A 17 -5.44 0.31 -8.46
C GLN A 17 -4.51 0.52 -9.66
N ASP A 18 -5.01 0.31 -10.88
CA ASP A 18 -4.29 0.58 -12.14
C ASP A 18 -4.08 2.08 -12.37
N ALA A 19 -4.98 2.91 -11.83
CA ALA A 19 -4.88 4.36 -11.85
C ALA A 19 -4.20 4.96 -10.59
N ASN A 20 -3.54 4.10 -9.78
CA ASN A 20 -2.74 4.48 -8.61
C ASN A 20 -3.50 5.22 -7.48
N TYR A 21 -4.81 5.04 -7.38
CA TYR A 21 -5.65 5.64 -6.33
C TYR A 21 -5.70 4.84 -5.02
N GLY A 22 -5.06 3.66 -4.98
CA GLY A 22 -4.86 2.88 -3.75
C GLY A 22 -5.41 1.47 -3.78
N HIS A 23 -5.28 0.77 -2.65
CA HIS A 23 -5.70 -0.63 -2.50
C HIS A 23 -7.25 -0.74 -2.40
N PRO A 24 -7.90 -1.75 -3.01
CA PRO A 24 -9.37 -1.88 -3.04
C PRO A 24 -10.05 -1.87 -1.67
N ASN A 25 -9.41 -2.40 -0.63
CA ASN A 25 -9.97 -2.35 0.74
C ASN A 25 -10.04 -0.93 1.29
N ALA A 26 -9.03 -0.08 1.03
CA ALA A 26 -9.06 1.32 1.45
C ALA A 26 -10.18 2.08 0.73
N MET A 27 -10.43 1.77 -0.55
CA MET A 27 -11.54 2.33 -1.30
C MET A 27 -12.90 1.96 -0.69
N ARG A 28 -13.10 0.70 -0.30
CA ARG A 28 -14.34 0.24 0.35
C ARG A 28 -14.57 0.91 1.71
N GLU A 29 -13.52 1.07 2.52
CA GLU A 29 -13.60 1.74 3.81
C GLU A 29 -14.03 3.21 3.66
N ARG A 30 -13.44 3.93 2.70
CA ARG A 30 -13.76 5.34 2.43
C ARG A 30 -15.18 5.51 1.88
N VAL A 31 -15.66 4.59 1.04
CA VAL A 31 -17.06 4.54 0.60
C VAL A 31 -17.99 4.29 1.78
N ALA A 32 -17.67 3.34 2.65
CA ALA A 32 -18.47 3.05 3.84
C ALA A 32 -18.48 4.23 4.84
N GLY A 33 -17.38 4.98 4.91
CA GLY A 33 -17.26 6.21 5.71
C GLY A 33 -17.94 7.44 5.10
N GLY A 34 -18.50 7.34 3.88
CA GLY A 34 -19.16 8.44 3.19
C GLY A 34 -18.21 9.51 2.64
N GLU A 35 -16.91 9.24 2.59
CA GLU A 35 -15.90 10.16 2.04
C GLU A 35 -15.92 10.21 0.52
N ILE A 36 -16.39 9.13 -0.12
CA ILE A 36 -16.46 8.99 -1.57
C ILE A 36 -17.88 8.59 -1.97
N PRO A 37 -18.51 9.31 -2.90
CA PRO A 37 -19.76 8.88 -3.52
C PRO A 37 -19.52 7.60 -4.33
N ALA A 38 -20.26 6.54 -4.01
CA ALA A 38 -20.31 5.33 -4.82
C ALA A 38 -21.75 5.00 -5.19
N VAL A 39 -21.93 4.47 -6.40
CA VAL A 39 -23.21 3.99 -6.91
C VAL A 39 -23.14 2.48 -7.00
N ARG A 40 -24.18 1.80 -6.51
CA ARG A 40 -24.33 0.36 -6.73
C ARG A 40 -24.93 0.14 -8.11
N VAL A 41 -24.22 -0.61 -8.95
CA VAL A 41 -24.69 -1.04 -10.27
C VAL A 41 -24.68 -2.57 -10.25
N GLU A 42 -25.88 -3.16 -10.34
CA GLU A 42 -26.10 -4.59 -10.07
C GLU A 42 -25.61 -4.95 -8.64
N ASP A 43 -24.66 -5.87 -8.52
CA ASP A 43 -24.06 -6.28 -7.23
C ASP A 43 -22.71 -5.62 -6.94
N GLU A 44 -22.24 -4.71 -7.80
CA GLU A 44 -20.95 -4.05 -7.66
C GLU A 44 -21.06 -2.59 -7.21
N LEU A 45 -20.14 -2.16 -6.36
CA LEU A 45 -19.93 -0.74 -6.07
C LEU A 45 -19.04 -0.14 -7.16
N LYS A 46 -19.49 0.98 -7.72
CA LYS A 46 -18.77 1.74 -8.74
C LYS A 46 -18.61 3.19 -8.31
N ILE A 47 -17.46 3.77 -8.63
CA ILE A 47 -17.12 5.17 -8.34
C ILE A 47 -17.13 5.92 -9.68
N ARG A 48 -17.69 7.13 -9.69
CA ARG A 48 -17.68 7.95 -10.91
C ARG A 48 -16.29 8.51 -11.15
N GLU A 49 -15.92 8.65 -12.41
CA GLU A 49 -14.64 9.26 -12.79
C GLU A 49 -14.46 10.66 -12.19
N SER A 50 -15.53 11.45 -12.16
CA SER A 50 -15.56 12.81 -11.60
C SER A 50 -15.32 12.85 -10.08
N ASP A 51 -15.54 11.74 -9.37
CA ASP A 51 -15.30 11.60 -7.94
C ASP A 51 -13.88 11.06 -7.64
N LEU A 52 -13.15 10.53 -8.64
CA LEU A 52 -11.78 10.05 -8.45
C LEU A 52 -10.80 11.13 -7.96
N PRO A 53 -10.87 12.41 -8.40
CA PRO A 53 -10.04 13.46 -7.84
C PRO A 53 -10.24 13.70 -6.33
N LEU A 54 -11.39 13.32 -5.76
CA LEU A 54 -11.60 13.36 -4.30
C LEU A 54 -10.72 12.33 -3.56
N LEU A 55 -10.23 11.33 -4.28
CA LEU A 55 -9.28 10.33 -3.77
C LEU A 55 -7.84 10.82 -3.80
N ALA A 56 -7.55 11.78 -4.67
CA ALA A 56 -6.23 12.38 -4.82
C ALA A 56 -5.98 13.31 -3.64
N GLU A 57 -5.82 12.74 -2.44
CA GLU A 57 -5.01 13.44 -1.45
C GLU A 57 -3.60 13.57 -2.03
N PRO A 58 -2.95 14.74 -1.87
CA PRO A 58 -1.51 14.81 -2.12
C PRO A 58 -0.89 13.69 -1.29
N ALA A 59 -0.25 12.73 -1.98
CA ALA A 59 0.48 11.64 -1.34
C ALA A 59 1.20 12.24 -0.15
N HIS A 60 0.84 11.81 1.07
CA HIS A 60 1.44 12.32 2.30
C HIS A 60 2.91 12.56 2.02
N PRO A 61 3.46 13.75 2.35
CA PRO A 61 4.84 14.07 2.00
C PRO A 61 5.66 12.85 2.40
N PRO A 62 6.39 12.23 1.45
CA PRO A 62 7.03 10.94 1.66
C PRO A 62 7.70 11.02 3.01
N ARG A 63 7.35 10.11 3.94
CA ARG A 63 7.83 10.14 5.34
C ARG A 63 9.25 10.66 5.30
N THR A 64 9.46 11.89 5.77
CA THR A 64 10.72 12.61 5.55
C THR A 64 11.85 11.67 5.91
N GLY A 65 12.95 11.66 5.15
CA GLY A 65 13.96 10.59 5.23
C GLY A 65 14.43 10.26 6.65
N ALA A 66 14.30 11.19 7.60
CA ALA A 66 14.48 10.96 9.02
C ALA A 66 13.50 9.95 9.67
N MET A 67 12.20 10.01 9.40
CA MET A 67 11.22 9.03 9.91
C MET A 67 11.42 7.66 9.27
N ALA A 68 11.55 7.59 7.94
CA ALA A 68 11.80 6.34 7.24
C ALA A 68 13.11 5.66 7.70
N ARG A 69 14.16 6.46 7.96
CA ARG A 69 15.43 5.95 8.51
C ARG A 69 15.29 5.43 9.93
N ARG A 70 14.47 6.07 10.78
CA ARG A 70 14.19 5.57 12.14
C ARG A 70 13.42 4.25 12.12
N ASP A 71 12.43 4.12 11.25
CA ASP A 71 11.65 2.88 11.09
C ASP A 71 12.54 1.72 10.61
N LEU A 72 13.40 1.99 9.62
CA LEU A 72 14.40 1.01 9.14
C LEU A 72 15.41 0.64 10.23
N GLN A 73 15.85 1.61 11.03
CA GLN A 73 16.79 1.37 12.11
C GLN A 73 16.15 0.54 13.24
N ALA A 74 14.88 0.79 13.56
CA ALA A 74 14.12 -0.01 14.54
C ALA A 74 13.92 -1.45 14.05
N LEU A 75 13.62 -1.63 12.76
CA LEU A 75 13.50 -2.96 12.16
C LEU A 75 14.83 -3.71 12.19
N ALA A 76 15.92 -3.07 11.78
CA ALA A 76 17.26 -3.65 11.81
C ALA A 76 17.68 -4.03 13.23
N ALA A 77 17.41 -3.17 14.21
CA ALA A 77 17.68 -3.47 15.62
C ALA A 77 16.91 -4.72 16.10
N ARG A 78 15.65 -4.87 15.70
CA ARG A 78 14.84 -6.05 16.04
C ARG A 78 15.41 -7.32 15.39
N MET A 79 15.77 -7.26 14.11
CA MET A 79 16.38 -8.41 13.40
C MET A 79 17.70 -8.85 14.03
N VAL A 80 18.52 -7.90 14.49
CA VAL A 80 19.78 -8.20 15.20
C VAL A 80 19.51 -8.76 16.59
N ALA A 81 18.52 -8.21 17.31
CA ALA A 81 18.15 -8.69 18.64
C ALA A 81 17.63 -10.13 18.61
N ASP A 82 16.86 -10.48 17.57
CA ASP A 82 16.29 -11.81 17.37
C ASP A 82 17.28 -12.77 16.66
N TRP A 83 18.51 -12.32 16.38
CA TRP A 83 19.48 -13.15 15.67
C TRP A 83 19.90 -14.34 16.54
N PRO A 84 19.82 -15.58 16.02
CA PRO A 84 20.19 -16.76 16.79
C PRO A 84 21.67 -16.71 17.16
N ARG A 85 21.99 -16.81 18.45
CA ARG A 85 23.39 -16.85 18.89
C ARG A 85 24.03 -18.13 18.38
N VAL A 86 25.04 -17.97 17.52
CA VAL A 86 25.85 -19.10 17.04
C VAL A 86 26.85 -19.47 18.15
N PRO A 87 26.80 -20.71 18.68
CA PRO A 87 27.81 -21.21 19.62
C PRO A 87 29.20 -21.21 18.97
N GLU A 88 30.28 -21.12 19.75
CA GLU A 88 31.62 -21.07 19.18
C GLU A 88 31.98 -22.27 18.29
N ALA A 89 31.47 -23.46 18.64
CA ALA A 89 31.61 -24.65 17.78
C ALA A 89 31.01 -24.44 16.37
N GLY A 90 29.87 -23.75 16.28
CA GLY A 90 29.24 -23.42 15.00
C GLY A 90 30.01 -22.36 14.21
N LYS A 91 30.66 -21.41 14.89
CA LYS A 91 31.50 -20.40 14.22
C LYS A 91 32.76 -21.03 13.61
N ILE A 92 33.38 -21.98 14.32
CA ILE A 92 34.54 -22.73 13.84
C ILE A 92 34.20 -23.53 12.58
N GLU A 93 33.05 -24.23 12.57
CA GLU A 93 32.62 -25.02 11.42
C GLU A 93 32.30 -24.15 10.20
N ILE A 94 31.62 -23.02 10.40
CA ILE A 94 31.38 -22.03 9.32
C ILE A 94 32.71 -21.50 8.78
N GLY A 95 33.66 -21.15 9.66
CA GLY A 95 34.99 -20.70 9.26
C GLY A 95 35.74 -21.74 8.42
N ARG A 96 35.61 -23.03 8.78
CA ARG A 96 36.17 -24.14 8.00
C ARG A 96 35.51 -24.25 6.62
N LEU A 97 34.19 -24.15 6.52
CA LEU A 97 33.47 -24.23 5.24
C LEU A 97 33.80 -23.07 4.30
N LEU A 98 33.96 -21.86 4.83
CA LEU A 98 34.30 -20.67 4.04
C LEU A 98 35.76 -20.62 3.59
N SER A 99 36.65 -21.36 4.26
CA SER A 99 38.08 -21.44 3.91
C SER A 99 38.39 -22.47 2.82
N VAL A 100 37.39 -23.21 2.33
CA VAL A 100 37.53 -24.26 1.29
C VAL A 100 37.32 -23.70 -0.13
N THR A 101 37.05 -22.41 -0.28
CA THR A 101 37.06 -21.66 -1.55
C THR A 101 38.38 -20.95 -1.77
#